data_AF-A0A562GTQ9-F1
#
_entry.id   AF-A0A562GTQ9-F1
#
_cell.length_a   1.000
_cell.length_b   1.000
_cell.length_c   1.000
_cell.angle_alpha   90.00
_cell.angle_beta   90.00
_cell.angle_gamma   90.00
#
_symmetry.space_group_name_H-M   'P 1'
#
loop_
_entity.id
_entity.type
_entity.pdbx_description
1 polymer ?
#
loop_
_entity_poly.entity_id
_entity_poly.type
_entity_poly.pdbx_seq_one_letter_code
_entity_poly.pdbx_strand_id
1 'polypeptide(L)'
;MVEKNSTWMKQFNPEHIFLWIQVSAIHPANRRFQKRFEILLEVMFSIKNSEFEYNHLSREEYENFLTTFDLQSKVIFSQLEDWQPFEQSKLIPYFYNQKKYYFFYGDLERPYELLNRLGTLINLTHKDLLAKTSPVEFLFIKSLEFQTRLLAKLKSEPVWVENQPNMHVPSQAFFDSFSREFYLDSLESVPESIILDQGTCRQARRLEPVTSILEHWVYARFTSGNGFYLLPQIHCQALYNLFNGLIIRSEKLGEIEQFLFEEAMDYIRFRTTEVCSLNKSLLGILGQGEKKLLTNQNDSSYLLDENKVLIVKVVPPKFKEDISQEIIGEIQQFNEFQERRNWGEVRGIIAQDSEVITVSPKRLEFYCVVVFRPTTYAFGYTLPLDLPLDNIWILDVTDWERLIEHSDSSKV
;
A
#
# COMPACT_ATOMS: atom_id res chain seq x y z
N MET A 1 22.87 13.61 -14.37
CA MET A 1 21.87 14.35 -13.56
C MET A 1 22.20 14.26 -12.07
N VAL A 2 22.32 13.06 -11.47
CA VAL A 2 22.74 12.88 -10.06
C VAL A 2 23.99 13.68 -9.68
N GLU A 3 25.09 13.49 -10.42
CA GLU A 3 26.37 14.16 -10.11
C GLU A 3 26.25 15.68 -10.15
N LYS A 4 25.61 16.23 -11.20
CA LYS A 4 25.35 17.67 -11.33
C LYS A 4 24.54 18.21 -10.14
N ASN A 5 23.46 17.51 -9.76
CA ASN A 5 22.61 17.91 -8.65
C ASN A 5 23.36 17.81 -7.32
N SER A 6 24.14 16.75 -7.12
CA SER A 6 24.97 16.55 -5.93
C SER A 6 26.02 17.66 -5.80
N THR A 7 26.72 18.01 -6.88
CA THR A 7 27.70 19.10 -6.88
C THR A 7 27.07 20.44 -6.51
N TRP A 8 25.86 20.73 -7.02
CA TRP A 8 25.13 21.94 -6.62
C TRP A 8 24.74 21.90 -5.13
N MET A 9 24.19 20.79 -4.65
CA MET A 9 23.76 20.64 -3.25
C MET A 9 24.92 20.79 -2.26
N LYS A 10 26.13 20.32 -2.61
CA LYS A 10 27.33 20.44 -1.77
C LYS A 10 27.68 21.89 -1.40
N GLN A 11 27.24 22.87 -2.18
CA GLN A 11 27.55 24.28 -1.92
C GLN A 11 26.79 24.85 -0.73
N PHE A 12 25.67 24.24 -0.31
CA PHE A 12 24.75 24.86 0.64
C PHE A 12 24.62 24.08 1.95
N ASN A 13 24.00 24.70 2.94
CA ASN A 13 23.63 24.04 4.20
C ASN A 13 22.61 22.92 3.92
N PRO A 14 22.90 21.66 4.30
CA PRO A 14 22.05 20.52 4.01
C PRO A 14 20.66 20.61 4.66
N GLU A 15 20.54 21.21 5.85
CA GLU A 15 19.23 21.42 6.49
C GLU A 15 18.36 22.39 5.68
N HIS A 16 18.96 23.45 5.12
CA HIS A 16 18.22 24.41 4.30
C HIS A 16 17.72 23.76 2.99
N ILE A 17 18.58 22.97 2.34
CA ILE A 17 18.21 22.20 1.14
C ILE A 17 17.07 21.24 1.46
N PHE A 18 17.21 20.47 2.56
CA PHE A 18 16.23 19.53 3.04
C PHE A 18 14.88 20.18 3.25
N LEU A 19 14.83 21.27 4.02
CA LEU A 19 13.59 21.99 4.29
C LEU A 19 12.96 22.56 3.03
N TRP A 20 13.75 23.08 2.08
CA TRP A 20 13.22 23.59 0.81
C TRP A 20 12.58 22.48 -0.03
N ILE A 21 13.22 21.31 -0.11
CA ILE A 21 12.68 20.13 -0.79
C ILE A 21 11.37 19.69 -0.13
N GLN A 22 11.38 19.56 1.19
CA GLN A 22 10.24 19.11 2.00
C GLN A 22 9.01 20.02 1.89
N VAL A 23 9.23 21.32 2.09
CA VAL A 23 8.18 22.36 2.00
C VAL A 23 7.63 22.43 0.57
N SER A 24 8.49 22.31 -0.44
CA SER A 24 8.04 22.29 -1.83
C SER A 24 7.21 21.04 -2.12
N ALA A 25 7.62 19.87 -1.63
CA ALA A 25 6.91 18.61 -1.86
C ALA A 25 5.46 18.63 -1.34
N ILE A 26 5.21 19.22 -0.17
CA ILE A 26 3.87 19.30 0.44
C ILE A 26 2.98 20.38 -0.19
N HIS A 27 3.53 21.27 -1.01
CA HIS A 27 2.76 22.34 -1.63
C HIS A 27 1.71 21.77 -2.60
N PRO A 28 0.43 22.22 -2.59
CA PRO A 28 -0.62 21.65 -3.43
C PRO A 28 -0.31 21.65 -4.94
N ALA A 29 0.44 22.63 -5.44
CA ALA A 29 0.87 22.70 -6.83
C ALA A 29 1.84 21.58 -7.25
N ASN A 30 2.48 20.93 -6.28
CA ASN A 30 3.54 19.94 -6.49
C ASN A 30 3.08 18.48 -6.31
N ARG A 31 1.78 18.25 -6.07
CA ARG A 31 1.21 16.94 -5.73
C ARG A 31 1.57 15.80 -6.68
N ARG A 32 1.76 16.07 -7.98
CA ARG A 32 2.09 15.05 -8.98
C ARG A 32 3.58 14.74 -9.12
N PHE A 33 4.46 15.53 -8.48
CA PHE A 33 5.91 15.43 -8.66
C PHE A 33 6.61 14.76 -7.47
N GLN A 34 5.91 13.94 -6.67
CA GLN A 34 6.45 13.47 -5.39
C GLN A 34 7.70 12.61 -5.57
N LYS A 35 7.70 11.68 -6.51
CA LYS A 35 8.89 10.88 -6.86
C LYS A 35 10.14 11.71 -7.13
N ARG A 36 9.98 12.88 -7.76
CA ARG A 36 11.11 13.78 -8.03
C ARG A 36 11.68 14.38 -6.74
N PHE A 37 10.83 14.76 -5.79
CA PHE A 37 11.27 15.25 -4.48
C PHE A 37 11.91 14.14 -3.64
N GLU A 38 11.37 12.92 -3.67
CA GLU A 38 12.00 11.74 -3.05
C GLU A 38 13.44 11.58 -3.55
N ILE A 39 13.62 11.59 -4.87
CA ILE A 39 14.94 11.48 -5.50
C ILE A 39 15.88 12.63 -5.12
N LEU A 40 15.38 13.87 -5.03
CA LEU A 40 16.21 14.99 -4.58
C LEU A 40 16.71 14.77 -3.14
N LEU A 41 15.86 14.27 -2.25
CA LEU A 41 16.29 13.89 -0.90
C LEU A 41 17.31 12.74 -0.93
N GLU A 42 17.10 11.70 -1.73
CA GLU A 42 18.06 10.60 -1.85
C GLU A 42 19.44 11.06 -2.33
N VAL A 43 19.47 11.96 -3.32
CA VAL A 43 20.72 12.57 -3.79
C VAL A 43 21.38 13.33 -2.65
N MET A 44 20.63 14.14 -1.91
CA MET A 44 21.14 14.89 -0.76
C MET A 44 21.71 13.96 0.33
N PHE A 45 20.97 12.91 0.71
CA PHE A 45 21.39 11.93 1.72
C PHE A 45 22.52 11.00 1.25
N SER A 46 22.86 10.99 -0.04
CA SER A 46 24.04 10.28 -0.56
C SER A 46 25.35 11.04 -0.34
N ILE A 47 25.26 12.34 -0.07
CA ILE A 47 26.42 13.22 0.16
C ILE A 47 26.87 13.06 1.61
N LYS A 48 28.17 12.87 1.84
CA LYS A 48 28.69 12.83 3.20
C LYS A 48 28.68 14.23 3.79
N ASN A 49 28.44 14.32 5.10
CA ASN A 49 28.38 15.60 5.78
C ASN A 49 29.64 16.47 5.59
N SER A 50 30.82 15.84 5.49
CA SER A 50 32.11 16.51 5.24
C SER A 50 32.25 17.16 3.86
N GLU A 51 31.33 16.89 2.94
CA GLU A 51 31.36 17.41 1.56
C GLU A 51 30.53 18.68 1.38
N PHE A 52 29.81 19.14 2.40
CA PHE A 52 29.02 20.38 2.34
C PHE A 52 29.86 21.60 2.71
N GLU A 53 29.65 22.71 1.99
CA GLU A 53 30.29 24.01 2.21
C GLU A 53 29.50 24.93 3.17
N TYR A 54 28.24 24.57 3.47
CA TYR A 54 27.38 25.26 4.44
C TYR A 54 27.01 26.72 4.11
N ASN A 55 27.04 27.12 2.84
CA ASN A 55 26.53 28.44 2.45
C ASN A 55 25.01 28.52 2.65
N HIS A 56 24.50 29.74 2.84
CA HIS A 56 23.06 29.99 2.91
C HIS A 56 22.41 29.79 1.54
N LEU A 57 21.30 29.05 1.48
CA LEU A 57 20.50 28.86 0.27
C LEU A 57 19.34 29.86 0.24
N SER A 58 19.36 30.78 -0.73
CA SER A 58 18.25 31.69 -0.99
C SER A 58 17.12 31.04 -1.82
N ARG A 59 15.92 31.64 -1.78
CA ARG A 59 14.79 31.19 -2.60
C ARG A 59 15.11 31.24 -4.09
N GLU A 60 15.78 32.29 -4.56
CA GLU A 60 16.11 32.47 -5.99
C GLU A 60 17.07 31.38 -6.49
N GLU A 61 18.08 31.03 -5.69
CA GLU A 61 18.99 29.93 -6.01
C GLU A 61 18.26 28.59 -6.07
N TYR A 62 17.35 28.34 -5.12
CA TYR A 62 16.53 27.13 -5.13
C TYR A 62 15.56 27.09 -6.31
N GLU A 63 14.94 28.21 -6.67
CA GLU A 63 14.05 28.33 -7.85
C GLU A 63 14.77 28.08 -9.17
N ASN A 64 15.97 28.63 -9.32
CA ASN A 64 16.82 28.36 -10.48
C ASN A 64 17.22 26.88 -10.56
N PHE A 65 17.56 26.27 -9.42
CA PHE A 65 17.85 24.84 -9.33
C PHE A 65 16.65 23.98 -9.70
N LEU A 66 15.49 24.21 -9.08
CA LEU A 66 14.30 23.39 -9.26
C LEU A 66 13.76 23.48 -10.70
N THR A 67 13.78 24.68 -11.29
CA THR A 67 13.40 24.89 -12.70
C THR A 67 14.33 24.11 -13.64
N THR A 68 15.64 24.15 -13.39
CA THR A 68 16.60 23.40 -14.19
C THR A 68 16.38 21.89 -14.04
N PHE A 69 16.16 21.42 -12.81
CA PHE A 69 15.91 20.02 -12.53
C PHE A 69 14.62 19.51 -13.17
N ASP A 70 13.53 20.30 -13.12
CA ASP A 70 12.25 19.96 -13.75
C ASP A 70 12.42 19.70 -15.25
N LEU A 71 13.08 20.63 -15.96
CA LEU A 71 13.35 20.49 -17.40
C LEU A 71 14.20 19.25 -17.72
N GLN A 72 15.20 18.95 -16.90
CA GLN A 72 16.11 17.82 -17.12
C GLN A 72 15.47 16.46 -16.80
N SER A 73 14.54 16.43 -15.84
CA SER A 73 13.90 15.21 -15.36
C SER A 73 12.59 14.90 -16.08
N LYS A 74 11.97 15.88 -16.76
CA LYS A 74 10.65 15.75 -17.40
C LYS A 74 10.40 14.45 -18.16
N VAL A 75 11.30 14.08 -19.06
CA VAL A 75 11.14 12.86 -19.88
C VAL A 75 11.19 11.60 -19.02
N ILE A 76 12.07 11.56 -18.02
CA ILE A 76 12.31 10.39 -17.15
C ILE A 76 11.06 10.05 -16.33
N PHE A 77 10.35 11.06 -15.83
CA PHE A 77 9.18 10.87 -14.97
C PHE A 77 7.84 11.00 -15.70
N SER A 78 7.84 11.32 -16.99
CA SER A 78 6.61 11.59 -17.76
C SER A 78 5.53 10.51 -17.60
N GLN A 79 5.92 9.23 -17.58
CA GLN A 79 4.99 8.10 -17.40
C GLN A 79 4.52 7.92 -15.96
N LEU A 80 5.38 8.19 -14.97
CA LEU A 80 5.02 8.10 -13.55
C LEU A 80 4.09 9.24 -13.11
N GLU A 81 4.09 10.34 -13.84
CA GLU A 81 3.33 11.55 -13.53
C GLU A 81 2.11 11.73 -14.42
N ASP A 82 1.79 10.72 -15.24
CA ASP A 82 0.62 10.69 -16.12
C ASP A 82 -0.63 10.22 -15.36
N TRP A 83 -0.98 10.95 -14.30
CA TRP A 83 -2.14 10.68 -13.46
C TRP A 83 -2.67 11.96 -12.81
N GLN A 84 -3.90 11.90 -12.32
CA GLN A 84 -4.53 13.02 -11.62
C GLN A 84 -4.37 12.86 -10.10
N PRO A 85 -3.64 13.76 -9.41
CA PRO A 85 -3.44 13.64 -7.98
C PRO A 85 -4.71 13.84 -7.18
N PHE A 86 -4.81 13.08 -6.08
CA PHE A 86 -5.88 13.26 -5.11
C PHE A 86 -5.88 14.69 -4.56
N GLU A 87 -7.09 15.21 -4.32
CA GLU A 87 -7.28 16.56 -3.80
C GLU A 87 -7.14 16.60 -2.28
N GLN A 88 -5.95 16.96 -1.80
CA GLN A 88 -5.67 16.86 -0.36
C GLN A 88 -6.51 17.77 0.54
N SER A 89 -7.13 18.80 -0.03
CA SER A 89 -8.08 19.68 0.66
C SER A 89 -9.33 18.95 1.15
N LYS A 90 -9.68 17.81 0.52
CA LYS A 90 -10.86 17.01 0.86
C LYS A 90 -10.79 16.44 2.27
N LEU A 91 -9.58 16.20 2.79
CA LEU A 91 -9.32 15.68 4.14
C LEU A 91 -10.21 14.47 4.47
N ILE A 92 -10.04 13.37 3.73
CA ILE A 92 -10.72 12.12 4.05
C ILE A 92 -10.23 11.64 5.43
N PRO A 93 -11.13 11.48 6.42
CA PRO A 93 -10.73 11.12 7.77
C PRO A 93 -10.31 9.65 7.85
N TYR A 94 -9.20 9.39 8.53
CA TYR A 94 -8.82 8.06 9.00
C TYR A 94 -9.08 7.97 10.50
N PHE A 95 -9.74 6.90 10.95
CA PHE A 95 -10.06 6.69 12.35
C PHE A 95 -9.17 5.59 12.94
N TYR A 96 -8.42 5.92 13.99
CA TYR A 96 -7.58 4.97 14.70
C TYR A 96 -7.68 5.22 16.20
N ASN A 97 -7.95 4.16 16.98
CA ASN A 97 -8.20 4.23 18.42
C ASN A 97 -9.19 5.36 18.80
N GLN A 98 -10.32 5.43 18.09
CA GLN A 98 -11.39 6.43 18.26
C GLN A 98 -10.97 7.89 18.01
N LYS A 99 -9.73 8.13 17.55
CA LYS A 99 -9.23 9.45 17.16
C LYS A 99 -9.29 9.60 15.65
N LYS A 100 -9.56 10.83 15.21
CA LYS A 100 -9.63 11.21 13.80
C LYS A 100 -8.29 11.82 13.37
N TYR A 101 -7.74 11.29 12.28
CA TYR A 101 -6.50 11.74 11.67
C TYR A 101 -6.70 12.05 10.18
N TYR A 102 -5.73 12.77 9.61
CA TYR A 102 -5.58 13.02 8.19
C TYR A 102 -4.14 12.68 7.79
N PHE A 103 -3.96 12.18 6.56
CA PHE A 103 -2.66 11.75 6.06
C PHE A 103 -2.49 12.15 4.60
N PHE A 104 -1.25 12.26 4.14
CA PHE A 104 -0.91 12.62 2.77
C PHE A 104 -1.05 11.43 1.83
N TYR A 105 -1.67 11.70 0.68
CA TYR A 105 -1.72 10.80 -0.45
C TYR A 105 -0.43 11.06 -1.23
N GLY A 106 0.51 10.10 -1.20
CA GLY A 106 1.71 10.12 -2.02
C GLY A 106 1.46 9.57 -3.42
N ASP A 107 2.49 8.97 -4.02
CA ASP A 107 2.40 8.29 -5.33
C ASP A 107 1.78 6.87 -5.23
N LEU A 108 1.26 6.51 -4.05
CA LEU A 108 0.60 5.21 -3.83
C LEU A 108 -0.78 5.23 -4.49
N GLU A 109 -1.13 4.18 -5.24
CA GLU A 109 -2.45 4.07 -5.85
C GLU A 109 -3.59 3.96 -4.82
N ARG A 110 -3.32 3.33 -3.66
CA ARG A 110 -4.32 2.95 -2.65
C ARG A 110 -3.86 3.25 -1.21
N PRO A 111 -3.55 4.51 -0.85
CA PRO A 111 -2.90 4.83 0.42
C PRO A 111 -3.83 4.66 1.63
N TYR A 112 -5.14 4.85 1.46
CA TYR A 112 -6.12 4.67 2.54
C TYR A 112 -6.23 3.20 2.93
N GLU A 113 -6.29 2.31 1.93
CA GLU A 113 -6.31 0.87 2.08
C GLU A 113 -5.03 0.36 2.75
N LEU A 114 -3.87 0.87 2.33
CA LEU A 114 -2.57 0.55 2.95
C LEU A 114 -2.54 0.97 4.42
N LEU A 115 -3.06 2.16 4.74
CA LEU A 115 -3.12 2.66 6.11
C LEU A 115 -4.09 1.85 6.99
N ASN A 116 -5.24 1.45 6.44
CA ASN A 116 -6.18 0.54 7.11
C ASN A 116 -5.51 -0.81 7.42
N ARG A 117 -4.84 -1.41 6.43
CA ARG A 117 -4.10 -2.67 6.61
C ARG A 117 -3.03 -2.54 7.68
N LEU A 118 -2.24 -1.45 7.66
CA LEU A 118 -1.26 -1.17 8.70
C LEU A 118 -1.91 -1.05 10.09
N GLY A 119 -3.04 -0.36 10.21
CA GLY A 119 -3.80 -0.27 11.46
C GLY A 119 -4.28 -1.62 11.96
N THR A 120 -4.79 -2.49 11.08
CA THR A 120 -5.17 -3.87 11.42
C THR A 120 -3.97 -4.66 11.93
N LEU A 121 -2.86 -4.62 11.18
CA LEU A 121 -1.61 -5.32 11.52
C LEU A 121 -1.05 -4.85 12.87
N ILE A 122 -1.08 -3.54 13.15
CA ILE A 122 -0.72 -2.98 14.46
C ILE A 122 -1.71 -3.45 15.54
N ASN A 123 -3.01 -3.51 15.28
CA ASN A 123 -3.96 -3.99 16.29
C ASN A 123 -3.78 -5.47 16.66
N LEU A 124 -3.15 -6.28 15.80
CA LEU A 124 -2.77 -7.67 16.14
C LEU A 124 -1.74 -7.74 17.26
N THR A 125 -1.00 -6.66 17.49
CA THR A 125 0.09 -6.62 18.46
C THR A 125 -0.42 -6.52 19.89
N HIS A 126 -1.56 -5.83 20.08
CA HIS A 126 -2.29 -5.73 21.35
C HIS A 126 -2.89 -7.05 21.81
N LYS A 127 -2.99 -8.05 20.92
CA LYS A 127 -3.42 -9.43 21.24
C LYS A 127 -2.25 -10.35 21.62
N ASP A 128 -1.13 -9.81 22.11
CA ASP A 128 0.08 -10.54 22.53
C ASP A 128 0.85 -11.30 21.42
N LEU A 129 0.45 -11.17 20.14
CA LEU A 129 1.14 -11.83 19.03
C LEU A 129 2.48 -11.15 18.67
N LEU A 130 2.70 -9.90 19.07
CA LEU A 130 3.87 -9.12 18.65
C LEU A 130 4.32 -8.08 19.69
N ALA A 131 4.87 -8.50 20.83
CA ALA A 131 5.35 -7.61 21.89
C ALA A 131 6.42 -6.56 21.44
N LYS A 132 7.11 -6.79 20.32
CA LYS A 132 8.21 -5.93 19.80
C LYS A 132 7.76 -4.72 18.96
N THR A 133 6.45 -4.52 18.79
CA THR A 133 5.90 -3.53 17.83
C THR A 133 5.43 -2.22 18.46
N SER A 134 5.41 -2.11 19.80
CA SER A 134 5.05 -0.86 20.50
C SER A 134 5.82 0.37 20.00
N PRO A 135 7.14 0.29 19.68
CA PRO A 135 7.83 1.41 19.04
C PRO A 135 7.25 1.77 17.67
N VAL A 136 6.85 0.80 16.84
CA VAL A 136 6.28 1.07 15.50
C VAL A 136 4.88 1.64 15.59
N GLU A 137 4.04 1.17 16.52
CA GLU A 137 2.75 1.80 16.79
C GLU A 137 2.92 3.26 17.24
N PHE A 138 3.87 3.52 18.15
CA PHE A 138 4.19 4.87 18.57
C PHE A 138 4.55 5.76 17.38
N LEU A 139 5.39 5.27 16.46
CA LEU A 139 5.81 6.00 15.27
C LEU A 139 4.66 6.18 14.27
N PHE A 140 3.79 5.18 14.14
CA PHE A 140 2.59 5.27 13.34
C PHE A 140 1.68 6.40 13.83
N ILE A 141 1.40 6.44 15.12
CA ILE A 141 0.60 7.51 15.74
C ILE A 141 1.31 8.87 15.57
N LYS A 142 2.62 8.96 15.82
CA LYS A 142 3.37 10.21 15.66
C LYS A 142 3.39 10.72 14.24
N SER A 143 3.46 9.81 13.26
CA SER A 143 3.34 10.14 11.84
C SER A 143 1.94 10.68 11.53
N LEU A 144 0.89 10.03 12.01
CA LEU A 144 -0.49 10.50 11.81
C LEU A 144 -0.74 11.87 12.45
N GLU A 145 -0.26 12.10 13.67
CA GLU A 145 -0.34 13.39 14.36
C GLU A 145 0.36 14.51 13.56
N PHE A 146 1.59 14.25 13.10
CA PHE A 146 2.35 15.16 12.25
C PHE A 146 1.60 15.51 10.96
N GLN A 147 1.16 14.49 10.21
CA GLN A 147 0.46 14.68 8.95
C GLN A 147 -0.87 15.43 9.14
N THR A 148 -1.62 15.10 10.19
CA THR A 148 -2.89 15.75 10.54
C THR A 148 -2.69 17.24 10.80
N ARG A 149 -1.67 17.59 11.60
CA ARG A 149 -1.31 19.00 11.90
C ARG A 149 -0.94 19.75 10.63
N LEU A 150 -0.08 19.15 9.79
CA LEU A 150 0.40 19.77 8.57
C LEU A 150 -0.72 20.03 7.57
N LEU A 151 -1.64 19.07 7.40
CA LEU A 151 -2.79 19.20 6.51
C LEU A 151 -3.83 20.20 7.00
N ALA A 152 -4.09 20.24 8.31
CA ALA A 152 -4.96 21.25 8.90
C ALA A 152 -4.43 22.66 8.62
N LYS A 153 -3.11 22.85 8.73
CA LYS A 153 -2.43 24.11 8.41
C LYS A 153 -2.50 24.44 6.92
N LEU A 154 -2.17 23.49 6.03
CA LEU A 154 -2.29 23.68 4.57
C LEU A 154 -3.71 24.08 4.14
N LYS A 155 -4.74 23.48 4.74
CA LYS A 155 -6.13 23.82 4.44
C LYS A 155 -6.50 25.27 4.80
N SER A 156 -5.88 25.83 5.84
CA SER A 156 -6.11 27.21 6.25
C SER A 156 -5.39 28.26 5.39
N GLU A 157 -4.43 27.84 4.57
CA GLU A 157 -3.66 28.74 3.70
C GLU A 157 -4.41 29.03 2.39
N PRO A 158 -4.39 30.28 1.89
CA PRO A 158 -5.10 30.68 0.67
C PRO A 158 -4.43 30.20 -0.63
N VAL A 159 -3.38 29.38 -0.56
CA VAL A 159 -2.46 29.07 -1.69
C VAL A 159 -2.89 27.83 -2.48
N TRP A 160 -4.19 27.55 -2.58
CA TRP A 160 -4.69 26.41 -3.35
C TRP A 160 -4.68 26.72 -4.85
N VAL A 161 -3.51 26.58 -5.47
CA VAL A 161 -3.35 26.66 -6.92
C VAL A 161 -3.55 25.27 -7.53
N GLU A 162 -4.47 25.18 -8.49
CA GLU A 162 -4.72 23.96 -9.27
C GLU A 162 -3.54 23.63 -10.20
N ASN A 163 -3.29 22.32 -10.33
CA ASN A 163 -2.41 21.61 -11.27
C ASN A 163 -1.49 22.49 -12.13
N GLN A 164 -0.28 22.76 -11.60
CA GLN A 164 0.74 23.48 -12.34
C GLN A 164 1.48 22.55 -13.32
N PRO A 165 1.78 23.00 -14.55
CA PRO A 165 2.44 22.20 -15.59
C PRO A 165 3.92 21.92 -15.31
N ASN A 166 4.51 22.58 -14.31
CA ASN A 166 5.91 22.50 -13.92
C ASN A 166 6.03 22.47 -12.38
N MET A 167 7.19 22.06 -11.87
CA MET A 167 7.46 22.10 -10.43
C MET A 167 7.41 23.55 -9.91
N HIS A 168 6.77 23.76 -8.76
CA HIS A 168 6.57 25.07 -8.15
C HIS A 168 7.51 25.30 -6.96
N VAL A 169 8.08 26.50 -6.85
CA VAL A 169 8.79 26.94 -5.63
C VAL A 169 7.89 27.84 -4.79
N PRO A 170 7.54 27.42 -3.55
CA PRO A 170 6.72 28.22 -2.66
C PRO A 170 7.28 29.61 -2.36
N SER A 171 6.42 30.51 -1.89
CA SER A 171 6.85 31.82 -1.40
C SER A 171 7.68 31.68 -0.12
N GLN A 172 8.48 32.70 0.20
CA GLN A 172 9.24 32.71 1.46
C GLN A 172 8.32 32.64 2.68
N ALA A 173 7.17 33.33 2.65
CA ALA A 173 6.18 33.29 3.72
C ALA A 173 5.62 31.87 3.95
N PHE A 174 5.37 31.12 2.87
CA PHE A 174 4.97 29.72 2.97
C PHE A 174 6.10 28.88 3.56
N PHE A 175 7.34 29.06 3.09
CA PHE A 175 8.50 28.36 3.63
C PHE A 175 8.71 28.60 5.13
N ASP A 176 8.67 29.86 5.57
CA ASP A 176 8.84 30.22 6.97
C ASP A 176 7.74 29.63 7.86
N SER A 177 6.51 29.54 7.32
CA SER A 177 5.36 28.94 7.99
C SER A 177 5.52 27.42 8.16
N PHE A 178 5.95 26.71 7.11
CA PHE A 178 5.93 25.24 7.09
C PHE A 178 7.24 24.56 7.50
N SER A 179 8.40 25.20 7.30
CA SER A 179 9.71 24.61 7.60
C SER A 179 9.82 24.11 9.05
N ARG A 180 9.27 24.88 10.00
CA ARG A 180 9.27 24.53 11.43
C ARG A 180 8.46 23.29 11.77
N GLU A 181 7.45 22.96 10.97
CA GLU A 181 6.57 21.81 11.24
C GLU A 181 7.28 20.46 11.08
N PHE A 182 8.37 20.43 10.32
CA PHE A 182 9.18 19.24 10.05
C PHE A 182 10.20 18.94 11.15
N TYR A 183 10.48 19.87 12.05
CA TYR A 183 11.41 19.63 13.16
C TYR A 183 10.83 18.62 14.15
N LEU A 184 11.71 17.79 14.71
CA LEU A 184 11.38 16.83 15.76
C LEU A 184 12.16 17.17 17.04
N ASP A 185 11.44 17.38 18.13
CA ASP A 185 12.00 17.84 19.42
C ASP A 185 12.97 16.82 20.06
N SER A 186 12.77 15.51 19.83
CA SER A 186 13.69 14.47 20.31
C SER A 186 13.57 13.17 19.51
N LEU A 187 14.72 12.62 19.13
CA LEU A 187 14.85 11.30 18.48
C LEU A 187 15.12 10.17 19.48
N GLU A 188 15.19 10.42 20.78
CA GLU A 188 15.62 9.41 21.77
C GLU A 188 14.68 8.18 21.83
N SER A 189 13.40 8.37 21.52
CA SER A 189 12.40 7.30 21.47
C SER A 189 12.29 6.61 20.10
N VAL A 190 13.05 7.07 19.11
CA VAL A 190 12.98 6.64 17.71
C VAL A 190 14.11 5.63 17.45
N PRO A 191 13.81 4.38 17.06
CA PRO A 191 14.84 3.41 16.70
C PRO A 191 15.82 3.94 15.64
N GLU A 192 17.11 3.65 15.76
CA GLU A 192 18.09 4.12 14.76
C GLU A 192 17.82 3.57 13.36
N SER A 193 17.23 2.38 13.25
CA SER A 193 16.94 1.73 11.96
C SER A 193 15.94 2.47 11.08
N ILE A 194 15.27 3.51 11.61
CA ILE A 194 14.25 4.28 10.90
C ILE A 194 14.61 5.77 10.76
N ILE A 195 15.84 6.11 11.17
CA ILE A 195 16.43 7.43 11.05
C ILE A 195 17.40 7.38 9.87
N LEU A 196 17.22 8.28 8.91
CA LEU A 196 18.10 8.44 7.77
C LEU A 196 19.21 9.44 8.11
N ASP A 197 20.45 8.97 8.12
CA ASP A 197 21.64 9.80 8.30
C ASP A 197 22.29 10.18 6.96
N GLN A 198 22.97 11.32 6.93
CA GLN A 198 23.76 11.74 5.77
C GLN A 198 24.87 10.74 5.41
N GLY A 199 25.04 10.48 4.11
CA GLY A 199 26.01 9.52 3.58
C GLY A 199 25.55 8.06 3.68
N THR A 200 24.35 7.79 4.18
CA THR A 200 23.79 6.43 4.32
C THR A 200 23.18 5.93 3.01
N CYS A 201 22.70 6.84 2.16
CA CYS A 201 22.19 6.52 0.83
C CYS A 201 23.35 6.17 -0.13
N ARG A 202 23.78 4.91 -0.14
CA ARG A 202 24.85 4.43 -1.05
C ARG A 202 24.36 4.17 -2.47
N GLN A 203 23.04 4.04 -2.67
CA GLN A 203 22.40 3.57 -3.91
C GLN A 203 21.84 4.67 -4.83
N ALA A 204 21.91 5.97 -4.48
CA ALA A 204 21.48 7.09 -5.36
C ALA A 204 22.23 7.18 -6.71
N ARG A 205 23.05 6.19 -7.07
CA ARG A 205 23.90 6.17 -8.26
C ARG A 205 23.12 6.03 -9.56
N ARG A 206 21.85 5.64 -9.53
CA ARG A 206 20.97 5.61 -10.70
C ARG A 206 19.63 6.21 -10.31
N LEU A 207 19.19 7.22 -11.04
CA LEU A 207 17.84 7.77 -10.96
C LEU A 207 16.87 6.75 -11.56
N GLU A 208 16.80 5.57 -10.97
CA GLU A 208 15.84 4.55 -11.38
C GLU A 208 14.50 4.95 -10.74
N PRO A 209 13.50 5.32 -11.53
CA PRO A 209 12.24 5.88 -11.01
C PRO A 209 11.43 4.89 -10.17
N VAL A 210 11.83 3.62 -10.14
CA VAL A 210 10.97 2.49 -9.78
C VAL A 210 11.02 2.17 -8.29
N THR A 211 12.11 2.46 -7.59
CA THR A 211 12.23 2.17 -6.16
C THR A 211 12.86 3.37 -5.45
N SER A 212 12.13 3.96 -4.50
CA SER A 212 12.78 4.92 -3.60
C SER A 212 13.35 4.15 -2.42
N ILE A 213 14.62 4.41 -2.11
CA ILE A 213 15.20 3.87 -0.88
C ILE A 213 14.46 4.43 0.35
N LEU A 214 13.87 5.64 0.24
CA LEU A 214 13.22 6.36 1.33
C LEU A 214 12.03 5.62 1.94
N GLU A 215 11.51 4.62 1.22
CA GLU A 215 10.43 3.70 1.62
C GLU A 215 10.73 2.86 2.88
N HIS A 216 11.78 3.17 3.64
CA HIS A 216 12.14 2.53 4.91
C HIS A 216 12.35 3.51 6.06
N TRP A 217 12.30 4.82 5.80
CA TRP A 217 12.59 5.85 6.80
C TRP A 217 11.43 6.82 6.95
N VAL A 218 11.20 7.24 8.19
CA VAL A 218 10.18 8.26 8.54
C VAL A 218 10.85 9.53 9.06
N TYR A 219 12.08 9.40 9.53
CA TYR A 219 12.84 10.49 10.12
C TYR A 219 14.20 10.62 9.45
N ALA A 220 14.76 11.82 9.52
CA ALA A 220 16.14 12.09 9.17
C ALA A 220 16.86 12.78 10.33
N ARG A 221 18.17 12.58 10.41
CA ARG A 221 19.04 13.25 11.36
C ARG A 221 20.22 13.87 10.62
N PHE A 222 20.57 15.07 11.02
CA PHE A 222 21.77 15.78 10.56
C PHE A 222 22.81 15.82 11.69
N THR A 223 24.07 16.03 11.33
CA THR A 223 25.18 16.07 12.31
C THR A 223 25.10 17.22 13.30
N SER A 224 24.25 18.22 13.04
CA SER A 224 23.89 19.28 13.98
C SER A 224 23.18 18.77 15.24
N GLY A 225 22.69 17.52 15.22
CA GLY A 225 21.87 16.92 16.28
C GLY A 225 20.37 17.11 16.08
N ASN A 226 19.95 17.92 15.10
CA ASN A 226 18.54 18.15 14.81
C ASN A 226 17.91 16.93 14.12
N GLY A 227 16.73 16.53 14.62
CA GLY A 227 15.89 15.51 14.00
C GLY A 227 14.77 16.13 13.17
N PHE A 228 14.41 15.48 12.08
CA PHE A 228 13.35 15.94 11.19
C PHE A 228 12.45 14.80 10.73
N TYR A 229 11.18 15.11 10.50
CA TYR A 229 10.29 14.24 9.72
C TYR A 229 10.70 14.23 8.24
N LEU A 230 10.64 13.06 7.61
CA LEU A 230 10.71 12.95 6.16
C LEU A 230 9.40 13.44 5.51
N LEU A 231 9.36 13.47 4.17
CA LEU A 231 8.17 13.94 3.46
C LEU A 231 6.96 13.06 3.84
N PRO A 232 5.82 13.63 4.23
CA PRO A 232 4.72 12.83 4.76
C PRO A 232 4.14 11.83 3.75
N GLN A 233 4.28 12.09 2.46
CA GLN A 233 3.81 11.26 1.35
C GLN A 233 4.39 9.84 1.36
N ILE A 234 5.62 9.65 1.88
CA ILE A 234 6.26 8.32 1.95
C ILE A 234 5.97 7.57 3.25
N HIS A 235 5.38 8.23 4.27
CA HIS A 235 5.32 7.66 5.61
C HIS A 235 4.49 6.38 5.67
N CYS A 236 3.37 6.32 4.95
CA CYS A 236 2.53 5.12 4.89
C CYS A 236 3.35 3.92 4.39
N GLN A 237 4.13 4.15 3.34
CA GLN A 237 4.97 3.13 2.73
C GLN A 237 6.10 2.69 3.66
N ALA A 238 6.82 3.67 4.23
CA ALA A 238 7.90 3.42 5.17
C ALA A 238 7.43 2.60 6.38
N LEU A 239 6.33 3.01 7.01
CA LEU A 239 5.79 2.31 8.18
C LEU A 239 5.31 0.90 7.83
N TYR A 240 4.72 0.71 6.66
CA TYR A 240 4.29 -0.61 6.19
C TYR A 240 5.48 -1.57 5.99
N ASN A 241 6.53 -1.12 5.30
CA ASN A 241 7.75 -1.89 5.10
C ASN A 241 8.44 -2.24 6.42
N LEU A 242 8.49 -1.29 7.35
CA LEU A 242 9.03 -1.52 8.69
C LEU A 242 8.24 -2.58 9.46
N PHE A 243 6.91 -2.47 9.45
CA PHE A 243 6.05 -3.40 10.17
C PHE A 243 6.14 -4.82 9.60
N ASN A 244 6.12 -4.95 8.27
CA ASN A 244 6.33 -6.23 7.59
C ASN A 244 7.69 -6.83 7.92
N GLY A 245 8.76 -6.03 7.94
CA GLY A 245 10.09 -6.49 8.33
C GLY A 245 10.13 -7.06 9.76
N LEU A 246 9.33 -6.52 10.68
CA LEU A 246 9.19 -7.06 12.03
C LEU A 246 8.40 -8.37 12.06
N ILE A 247 7.29 -8.46 11.31
CA ILE A 247 6.48 -9.68 11.22
C ILE A 247 7.29 -10.83 10.65
N ILE A 248 8.00 -10.60 9.53
CA ILE A 248 8.80 -11.63 8.85
C ILE A 248 9.88 -12.20 9.78
N ARG A 249 10.42 -11.38 10.69
CA ARG A 249 11.43 -11.80 11.67
C ARG A 249 10.83 -12.31 12.99
N SER A 250 9.51 -12.34 13.11
CA SER A 250 8.83 -12.80 14.31
C SER A 250 8.81 -14.34 14.36
N GLU A 251 9.05 -14.89 15.54
CA GLU A 251 8.85 -16.32 15.81
C GLU A 251 7.38 -16.74 15.65
N LYS A 252 6.46 -15.78 15.69
CA LYS A 252 5.01 -15.96 15.56
C LYS A 252 4.48 -15.75 14.13
N LEU A 253 5.35 -15.69 13.11
CA LEU A 253 4.94 -15.45 11.72
C LEU A 253 3.80 -16.37 11.28
N GLY A 254 3.88 -17.68 11.57
CA GLY A 254 2.84 -18.64 11.20
C GLY A 254 1.49 -18.38 11.88
N GLU A 255 1.49 -17.97 13.16
CA GLU A 255 0.26 -17.60 13.88
C GLU A 255 -0.38 -16.34 13.28
N ILE A 256 0.44 -15.38 12.86
CA ILE A 256 -0.01 -14.14 12.24
C ILE A 256 -0.61 -14.42 10.86
N GLU A 257 0.07 -15.22 10.04
CA GLU A 257 -0.45 -15.64 8.72
C GLU A 257 -1.78 -16.39 8.87
N GLN A 258 -1.87 -17.32 9.84
CA GLN A 258 -3.10 -18.04 10.11
C GLN A 258 -4.23 -17.12 10.59
N PHE A 259 -3.94 -16.17 11.47
CA PHE A 259 -4.93 -15.19 11.92
C PHE A 259 -5.45 -14.35 10.74
N LEU A 260 -4.54 -13.83 9.91
CA LEU A 260 -4.89 -13.01 8.74
C LEU A 260 -5.70 -13.81 7.72
N PHE A 261 -5.41 -15.10 7.60
CA PHE A 261 -6.16 -16.02 6.76
C PHE A 261 -7.59 -16.20 7.27
N GLU A 262 -7.77 -16.51 8.56
CA GLU A 262 -9.08 -16.70 9.18
C GLU A 262 -9.93 -15.43 9.08
N GLU A 263 -9.35 -14.26 9.34
CA GLU A 263 -10.04 -12.98 9.20
C GLU A 263 -10.49 -12.72 7.75
N ALA A 264 -9.62 -12.99 6.76
CA ALA A 264 -9.97 -12.84 5.35
C ALA A 264 -11.09 -13.83 4.95
N MET A 265 -11.00 -15.07 5.40
CA MET A 265 -12.02 -16.11 5.15
C MET A 265 -13.37 -15.73 5.73
N ASP A 266 -13.42 -15.32 7.00
CA ASP A 266 -14.65 -14.93 7.68
C ASP A 266 -15.29 -13.73 6.98
N TYR A 267 -14.47 -12.74 6.61
CA TYR A 267 -14.92 -11.57 5.89
C TYR A 267 -15.51 -11.93 4.51
N ILE A 268 -14.76 -12.67 3.69
CA ILE A 268 -15.19 -13.09 2.35
C ILE A 268 -16.47 -13.91 2.45
N ARG A 269 -16.56 -14.85 3.41
CA ARG A 269 -17.76 -15.66 3.62
C ARG A 269 -18.96 -14.81 3.97
N PHE A 270 -18.81 -13.91 4.93
CA PHE A 270 -19.89 -13.04 5.38
C PHE A 270 -20.42 -12.18 4.23
N ARG A 271 -19.54 -11.41 3.56
CA ARG A 271 -19.95 -10.47 2.50
C ARG A 271 -20.45 -11.17 1.24
N THR A 272 -19.84 -12.30 0.84
CA THR A 272 -20.30 -13.03 -0.34
C THR A 272 -21.67 -13.67 -0.09
N THR A 273 -21.93 -14.17 1.12
CA THR A 273 -23.26 -14.69 1.49
C THR A 273 -24.34 -13.61 1.40
N GLU A 274 -24.03 -12.38 1.82
CA GLU A 274 -24.95 -11.24 1.76
C GLU A 274 -25.33 -10.89 0.31
N VAL A 275 -24.37 -10.87 -0.61
CA VAL A 275 -24.63 -10.55 -2.03
C VAL A 275 -25.31 -11.70 -2.76
N CYS A 276 -24.85 -12.92 -2.54
CA CYS A 276 -25.40 -14.13 -3.12
C CYS A 276 -26.72 -14.56 -2.45
N SER A 277 -27.30 -13.75 -1.56
CA SER A 277 -28.50 -14.02 -0.75
C SER A 277 -29.78 -14.40 -1.51
N LEU A 278 -29.80 -14.33 -2.84
CA LEU A 278 -30.86 -14.95 -3.65
C LEU A 278 -30.68 -16.46 -3.81
N ASN A 279 -29.50 -17.02 -3.51
CA ASN A 279 -29.15 -18.40 -3.74
C ASN A 279 -28.21 -18.92 -2.63
N LYS A 280 -28.75 -19.90 -1.88
CA LYS A 280 -28.21 -20.50 -0.64
C LYS A 280 -26.70 -20.76 -0.72
N SER A 281 -25.96 -20.42 0.34
CA SER A 281 -24.58 -20.90 0.51
C SER A 281 -24.57 -22.43 0.39
N LEU A 282 -23.55 -22.98 -0.28
CA LEU A 282 -23.47 -24.42 -0.52
C LEU A 282 -22.62 -25.06 0.57
N LEU A 283 -23.17 -26.08 1.24
CA LEU A 283 -22.48 -26.87 2.27
C LEU A 283 -21.52 -27.91 1.69
N GLY A 284 -21.64 -28.19 0.39
CA GLY A 284 -20.69 -29.03 -0.33
C GLY A 284 -21.17 -29.48 -1.71
N ILE A 285 -20.20 -29.91 -2.52
CA ILE A 285 -20.41 -30.57 -3.82
C ILE A 285 -20.19 -32.07 -3.62
N LEU A 286 -21.19 -32.87 -4.00
CA LEU A 286 -21.16 -34.32 -3.83
C LEU A 286 -20.47 -35.01 -5.02
N GLY A 287 -19.50 -35.87 -4.71
CA GLY A 287 -18.85 -36.75 -5.68
C GLY A 287 -19.44 -38.16 -5.73
N GLN A 288 -18.92 -38.99 -6.64
CA GLN A 288 -19.14 -40.43 -6.60
C GLN A 288 -18.63 -41.01 -5.27
N GLY A 289 -19.51 -41.69 -4.53
CA GLY A 289 -19.17 -42.34 -3.25
C GLY A 289 -19.29 -41.44 -2.01
N GLU A 290 -20.17 -40.42 -2.03
CA GLU A 290 -20.53 -39.56 -0.87
C GLU A 290 -19.38 -38.73 -0.27
N LYS A 291 -18.22 -38.64 -0.95
CA LYS A 291 -17.15 -37.72 -0.57
C LYS A 291 -17.47 -36.32 -1.11
N LYS A 292 -17.38 -35.31 -0.24
CA LYS A 292 -17.38 -33.91 -0.66
C LYS A 292 -16.17 -33.66 -1.57
N LEU A 293 -16.40 -33.12 -2.77
CA LEU A 293 -15.35 -32.89 -3.79
C LEU A 293 -14.59 -31.57 -3.59
N LEU A 294 -15.20 -30.60 -2.92
CA LEU A 294 -14.55 -29.40 -2.44
C LEU A 294 -14.61 -29.42 -0.92
N THR A 295 -13.45 -29.60 -0.29
CA THR A 295 -13.30 -29.67 1.18
C THR A 295 -12.08 -28.92 1.67
N ASN A 296 -11.39 -28.15 0.83
CA ASN A 296 -10.29 -27.34 1.34
C ASN A 296 -10.85 -26.26 2.26
N GLN A 297 -10.17 -26.01 3.38
CA GLN A 297 -10.59 -25.00 4.36
C GLN A 297 -10.74 -23.61 3.74
N ASN A 298 -10.06 -23.38 2.62
CA ASN A 298 -9.95 -22.12 1.89
C ASN A 298 -11.04 -21.93 0.82
N ASP A 299 -11.89 -22.94 0.62
CA ASP A 299 -12.97 -22.87 -0.37
C ASP A 299 -14.26 -22.36 0.29
N SER A 300 -15.00 -21.54 -0.43
CA SER A 300 -16.40 -21.22 -0.16
C SER A 300 -17.20 -21.31 -1.45
N SER A 301 -18.43 -21.79 -1.40
CA SER A 301 -19.22 -22.04 -2.61
C SER A 301 -20.63 -21.49 -2.49
N TYR A 302 -21.09 -20.88 -3.57
CA TYR A 302 -22.37 -20.18 -3.66
C TYR A 302 -23.07 -20.58 -4.94
N LEU A 303 -24.37 -20.81 -4.87
CA LEU A 303 -25.19 -20.93 -6.06
C LEU A 303 -25.44 -19.52 -6.59
N LEU A 304 -25.25 -19.28 -7.89
CA LEU A 304 -25.54 -17.99 -8.53
C LEU A 304 -26.87 -18.03 -9.29
N ASP A 305 -27.21 -19.20 -9.81
CA ASP A 305 -28.43 -19.50 -10.59
C ASP A 305 -28.70 -21.02 -10.52
N GLU A 306 -29.81 -21.51 -11.06
CA GLU A 306 -30.22 -22.93 -11.01
C GLU A 306 -29.12 -23.92 -11.43
N ASN A 307 -28.21 -23.49 -12.31
CA ASN A 307 -27.14 -24.31 -12.85
C ASN A 307 -25.75 -23.66 -12.78
N LYS A 308 -25.59 -22.53 -12.08
CA LYS A 308 -24.32 -21.80 -12.00
C LYS A 308 -23.82 -21.75 -10.57
N VAL A 309 -22.58 -22.18 -10.37
CA VAL A 309 -21.95 -22.23 -9.05
C VAL A 309 -20.69 -21.38 -9.06
N LEU A 310 -20.59 -20.47 -8.09
CA LEU A 310 -19.39 -19.73 -7.79
C LEU A 310 -18.60 -20.46 -6.71
N ILE A 311 -17.32 -20.69 -6.98
CA ILE A 311 -16.33 -21.18 -6.02
C ILE A 311 -15.38 -20.02 -5.74
N VAL A 312 -15.27 -19.64 -4.48
CA VAL A 312 -14.31 -18.65 -4.00
C VAL A 312 -13.17 -19.41 -3.33
N LYS A 313 -11.98 -19.30 -3.90
CA LYS A 313 -10.74 -19.88 -3.37
C LYS A 313 -9.92 -18.76 -2.76
N VAL A 314 -9.59 -18.87 -1.48
CA VAL A 314 -8.77 -17.86 -0.80
C VAL A 314 -7.32 -18.32 -0.73
N VAL A 315 -6.43 -17.54 -1.32
CA VAL A 315 -4.99 -17.77 -1.21
C VAL A 315 -4.56 -17.39 0.22
N PRO A 316 -3.93 -18.31 0.98
CA PRO A 316 -3.41 -17.99 2.30
C PRO A 316 -2.44 -16.80 2.22
N PRO A 317 -2.62 -15.76 3.06
CA PRO A 317 -1.71 -14.62 3.10
C PRO A 317 -0.30 -15.09 3.48
N LYS A 318 0.68 -14.65 2.70
CA LYS A 318 2.10 -14.95 2.90
C LYS A 318 2.91 -13.68 2.78
N PHE A 319 3.75 -13.39 3.77
CA PHE A 319 4.61 -12.20 3.81
C PHE A 319 5.76 -12.28 2.79
N LYS A 320 5.42 -12.22 1.52
CA LYS A 320 6.34 -12.24 0.37
C LYS A 320 5.81 -11.38 -0.77
N GLU A 321 6.73 -10.95 -1.63
CA GLU A 321 6.45 -10.05 -2.75
C GLU A 321 5.74 -10.74 -3.92
N ASP A 322 6.01 -12.04 -4.12
CA ASP A 322 5.46 -12.82 -5.23
C ASP A 322 4.68 -14.04 -4.71
N ILE A 323 3.37 -14.06 -4.98
CA ILE A 323 2.46 -15.17 -4.65
C ILE A 323 1.98 -15.97 -5.88
N SER A 324 2.69 -15.85 -7.00
CA SER A 324 2.30 -16.49 -8.27
C SER A 324 2.06 -17.99 -8.10
N GLN A 325 2.93 -18.68 -7.35
CA GLN A 325 2.82 -20.14 -7.16
C GLN A 325 1.58 -20.55 -6.38
N GLU A 326 1.17 -19.76 -5.39
CA GLU A 326 -0.04 -20.01 -4.62
C GLU A 326 -1.29 -19.77 -5.47
N ILE A 327 -1.33 -18.68 -6.24
CA ILE A 327 -2.43 -18.42 -7.18
C ILE A 327 -2.51 -19.55 -8.23
N ILE A 328 -1.38 -19.92 -8.84
CA ILE A 328 -1.30 -21.00 -9.82
C ILE A 328 -1.79 -22.32 -9.21
N GLY A 329 -1.39 -22.62 -7.97
CA GLY A 329 -1.83 -23.82 -7.25
C GLY A 329 -3.34 -23.86 -7.07
N GLU A 330 -3.97 -22.75 -6.69
CA GLU A 330 -5.43 -22.65 -6.55
C GLU A 330 -6.16 -22.80 -7.90
N ILE A 331 -5.58 -22.25 -8.97
CA ILE A 331 -6.10 -22.38 -10.34
C ILE A 331 -6.02 -23.83 -10.83
N GLN A 332 -4.88 -24.49 -10.62
CA GLN A 332 -4.68 -25.88 -10.99
C GLN A 332 -5.66 -26.80 -10.27
N GLN A 333 -5.87 -26.60 -8.96
CA GLN A 333 -6.88 -27.36 -8.20
C GLN A 333 -8.30 -27.17 -8.77
N PHE A 334 -8.67 -25.96 -9.17
CA PHE A 334 -9.97 -25.71 -9.80
C PHE A 334 -10.09 -26.39 -11.16
N ASN A 335 -9.04 -26.37 -11.98
CA ASN A 335 -9.03 -27.02 -13.28
C ASN A 335 -9.11 -28.56 -13.15
N GLU A 336 -8.37 -29.15 -12.20
CA GLU A 336 -8.49 -30.58 -11.86
C GLU A 336 -9.93 -30.93 -11.44
N PHE A 337 -10.58 -30.05 -10.65
CA PHE A 337 -11.99 -30.22 -10.29
C PHE A 337 -12.92 -30.19 -11.53
N GLN A 338 -12.69 -29.29 -12.49
CA GLN A 338 -13.46 -29.21 -13.73
C GLN A 338 -13.28 -30.45 -14.62
N GLU A 339 -12.07 -31.00 -14.69
CA GLU A 339 -11.80 -32.25 -15.41
C GLU A 339 -12.58 -33.43 -14.80
N ARG A 340 -12.53 -33.56 -13.47
CA ARG A 340 -13.28 -34.58 -12.73
C ARG A 340 -14.79 -34.44 -12.91
N ARG A 341 -15.30 -33.19 -12.97
CA ARG A 341 -16.70 -32.90 -13.34
C ARG A 341 -17.01 -33.41 -14.75
N ASN A 342 -16.14 -33.15 -15.72
CA ASN A 342 -16.33 -33.59 -17.11
C ASN A 342 -16.35 -35.13 -17.26
N TRP A 343 -15.64 -35.85 -16.38
CA TRP A 343 -15.70 -37.31 -16.28
C TRP A 343 -16.93 -37.85 -15.54
N GLY A 344 -17.81 -36.98 -15.03
CA GLY A 344 -19.05 -37.39 -14.36
C GLY A 344 -18.85 -37.80 -12.90
N GLU A 345 -17.79 -37.32 -12.25
CA GLU A 345 -17.58 -37.55 -10.81
C GLU A 345 -18.47 -36.69 -9.92
N VAL A 346 -18.87 -35.50 -10.37
CA VAL A 346 -19.81 -34.62 -9.65
C VAL A 346 -21.24 -35.16 -9.81
N ARG A 347 -22.00 -35.29 -8.72
CA ARG A 347 -23.39 -35.81 -8.75
C ARG A 347 -24.47 -34.82 -8.33
N GLY A 348 -24.12 -33.81 -7.55
CA GLY A 348 -25.08 -32.82 -7.05
C GLY A 348 -24.45 -31.84 -6.07
N ILE A 349 -25.26 -30.88 -5.61
CA ILE A 349 -24.86 -29.84 -4.65
C ILE A 349 -25.79 -29.88 -3.44
N ILE A 350 -25.24 -29.58 -2.26
CA ILE A 350 -25.99 -29.48 -1.00
C ILE A 350 -26.08 -28.00 -0.62
N ALA A 351 -27.30 -27.49 -0.44
CA ALA A 351 -27.55 -26.14 0.05
C ALA A 351 -27.66 -26.10 1.59
N GLN A 352 -27.51 -24.90 2.17
CA GLN A 352 -27.55 -24.65 3.62
C GLN A 352 -28.79 -25.20 4.35
N ASP A 353 -29.94 -25.31 3.67
CA ASP A 353 -31.18 -25.89 4.22
C ASP A 353 -31.19 -27.43 4.23
N SER A 354 -30.05 -28.08 3.96
CA SER A 354 -29.91 -29.54 3.79
C SER A 354 -30.68 -30.14 2.61
N GLU A 355 -31.22 -29.31 1.72
CA GLU A 355 -31.80 -29.77 0.46
C GLU A 355 -30.68 -30.16 -0.52
N VAL A 356 -30.77 -31.39 -1.04
CA VAL A 356 -29.87 -31.89 -2.08
C VAL A 356 -30.46 -31.56 -3.44
N ILE A 357 -29.79 -30.66 -4.17
CA ILE A 357 -30.16 -30.35 -5.55
C ILE A 357 -29.33 -31.25 -6.45
N THR A 358 -30.00 -32.24 -7.05
CA THR A 358 -29.36 -33.15 -8.01
C THR A 358 -29.44 -32.54 -9.40
N VAL A 359 -28.35 -31.90 -9.84
CA VAL A 359 -28.20 -31.39 -11.20
C VAL A 359 -27.25 -32.30 -11.97
N SER A 360 -27.54 -32.55 -13.24
CA SER A 360 -26.59 -33.26 -14.10
C SER A 360 -25.25 -32.49 -14.12
N PRO A 361 -24.11 -33.13 -13.84
CA PRO A 361 -22.80 -32.45 -13.78
C PRO A 361 -22.41 -31.73 -15.08
N LYS A 362 -22.94 -32.17 -16.23
CA LYS A 362 -22.74 -31.51 -17.52
C LYS A 362 -23.54 -30.21 -17.70
N ARG A 363 -24.56 -29.99 -16.88
CA ARG A 363 -25.41 -28.79 -16.90
C ARG A 363 -24.94 -27.74 -15.90
N LEU A 364 -24.05 -28.11 -14.97
CA LEU A 364 -23.48 -27.20 -13.99
C LEU A 364 -22.32 -26.43 -14.61
N GLU A 365 -22.44 -25.11 -14.61
CA GLU A 365 -21.37 -24.17 -14.92
C GLU A 365 -20.70 -23.74 -13.61
N PHE A 366 -19.38 -23.86 -13.57
CA PHE A 366 -18.58 -23.50 -12.40
C PHE A 366 -17.70 -22.32 -12.74
N TYR A 367 -17.76 -21.34 -11.85
CA TYR A 367 -17.01 -20.10 -11.86
C TYR A 367 -16.07 -20.10 -10.68
N CYS A 368 -14.84 -19.62 -10.86
CA CYS A 368 -13.86 -19.50 -9.80
C CYS A 368 -13.46 -18.05 -9.60
N VAL A 369 -13.43 -17.62 -8.34
CA VAL A 369 -12.73 -16.40 -7.96
C VAL A 369 -11.62 -16.80 -7.00
N VAL A 370 -10.38 -16.57 -7.43
CA VAL A 370 -9.20 -16.69 -6.57
C VAL A 370 -8.98 -15.33 -5.90
N VAL A 371 -9.23 -15.27 -4.60
CA VAL A 371 -9.07 -14.05 -3.80
C VAL A 371 -7.78 -14.15 -3.00
N PHE A 372 -6.97 -13.10 -3.02
CA PHE A 372 -5.76 -13.02 -2.20
C PHE A 372 -5.73 -11.70 -1.43
N ARG A 373 -4.95 -11.68 -0.33
CA ARG A 373 -4.71 -10.47 0.45
C ARG A 373 -3.22 -10.12 0.38
N PRO A 374 -2.85 -9.02 -0.30
CA PRO A 374 -1.47 -8.53 -0.29
C PRO A 374 -1.02 -8.23 1.14
N THR A 375 0.07 -8.84 1.55
CA THR A 375 0.72 -8.57 2.85
C THR A 375 1.94 -7.65 2.69
N THR A 376 2.53 -7.56 1.50
CA THR A 376 3.61 -6.61 1.18
C THR A 376 3.08 -5.49 0.29
N TYR A 377 3.81 -4.36 0.24
CA TYR A 377 3.47 -3.26 -0.67
C TYR A 377 3.94 -3.54 -2.10
N ALA A 378 5.19 -3.98 -2.27
CA ALA A 378 5.73 -4.48 -3.51
C ALA A 378 5.16 -5.88 -3.76
N PHE A 379 3.87 -5.93 -4.05
CA PHE A 379 3.12 -7.14 -4.28
C PHE A 379 2.89 -7.32 -5.77
N GLY A 380 3.21 -8.50 -6.28
CA GLY A 380 2.96 -8.87 -7.66
C GLY A 380 2.63 -10.34 -7.81
N TYR A 381 2.07 -10.66 -8.97
CA TYR A 381 2.00 -12.03 -9.45
C TYR A 381 2.14 -12.04 -10.97
N THR A 382 2.71 -13.11 -11.50
CA THR A 382 2.85 -13.35 -12.93
C THR A 382 2.28 -14.72 -13.23
N LEU A 383 1.35 -14.78 -14.18
CA LEU A 383 0.75 -16.04 -14.62
C LEU A 383 1.40 -16.51 -15.92
N PRO A 384 1.61 -17.82 -16.10
CA PRO A 384 1.97 -18.40 -17.39
C PRO A 384 0.91 -18.05 -18.44
N LEU A 385 1.36 -17.74 -19.67
CA LEU A 385 0.46 -17.38 -20.79
C LEU A 385 -0.48 -18.52 -21.20
N ASP A 386 -0.09 -19.76 -20.92
CA ASP A 386 -0.78 -21.00 -21.25
C ASP A 386 -1.67 -21.52 -20.11
N LEU A 387 -1.77 -20.79 -18.99
CA LEU A 387 -2.64 -21.17 -17.89
C LEU A 387 -4.12 -21.02 -18.32
N PRO A 388 -4.95 -22.07 -18.23
CA PRO A 388 -6.36 -21.97 -18.59
C PRO A 388 -7.10 -21.16 -17.51
N LEU A 389 -7.60 -19.99 -17.91
CA LEU A 389 -8.31 -19.03 -17.05
C LEU A 389 -9.79 -18.91 -17.39
N ASP A 390 -10.35 -19.86 -18.14
CA ASP A 390 -11.76 -19.85 -18.51
C ASP A 390 -12.64 -19.90 -17.26
N ASN A 391 -13.46 -18.86 -17.07
CA ASN A 391 -14.33 -18.69 -15.89
C ASN A 391 -13.57 -18.49 -14.56
N ILE A 392 -12.31 -18.05 -14.60
CA ILE A 392 -11.51 -17.73 -13.42
C ILE A 392 -11.24 -16.23 -13.35
N TRP A 393 -11.57 -15.62 -12.20
CA TRP A 393 -11.13 -14.27 -11.85
C TRP A 393 -10.12 -14.32 -10.72
N ILE A 394 -9.14 -13.42 -10.76
CA ILE A 394 -8.09 -13.31 -9.76
C ILE A 394 -8.15 -11.89 -9.22
N LEU A 395 -8.48 -11.77 -7.94
CA LEU A 395 -8.81 -10.49 -7.33
C LEU A 395 -8.10 -10.32 -6.00
N ASP A 396 -7.64 -9.11 -5.73
CA ASP A 396 -7.28 -8.76 -4.36
C ASP A 396 -8.58 -8.68 -3.52
N VAL A 397 -8.47 -8.91 -2.20
CA VAL A 397 -9.62 -8.91 -1.29
C VAL A 397 -10.37 -7.57 -1.29
N THR A 398 -9.68 -6.46 -1.53
CA THR A 398 -10.27 -5.12 -1.59
C THR A 398 -11.02 -4.87 -2.91
N ASP A 399 -10.56 -5.43 -4.02
CA ASP A 399 -11.30 -5.42 -5.28
C ASP A 399 -12.55 -6.29 -5.18
N TRP A 400 -12.44 -7.45 -4.51
CA TRP A 400 -13.58 -8.29 -4.17
C TRP A 400 -14.61 -7.53 -3.31
N GLU A 401 -14.15 -6.82 -2.29
CA GLU A 401 -14.98 -5.95 -1.44
C GLU A 401 -15.76 -4.92 -2.25
N ARG A 402 -15.07 -4.20 -3.12
CA ARG A 402 -15.68 -3.16 -3.95
C ARG A 402 -16.69 -3.73 -4.92
N LEU A 403 -16.41 -4.90 -5.52
CA LEU A 403 -17.35 -5.58 -6.41
C LEU A 403 -18.63 -5.95 -5.66
N ILE A 404 -18.50 -6.48 -4.45
CA ILE A 404 -19.64 -6.79 -3.57
C ILE A 404 -20.43 -5.50 -3.27
N GLU A 405 -19.79 -4.43 -2.83
CA GLU A 405 -20.46 -3.17 -2.49
C GLU A 405 -21.19 -2.55 -3.68
N HIS A 406 -20.58 -2.57 -4.87
CA HIS A 406 -21.24 -2.10 -6.09
C HIS A 406 -22.45 -2.96 -6.45
N SER A 407 -22.35 -4.28 -6.30
CA SER A 407 -23.45 -5.20 -6.61
C SER A 407 -24.67 -4.99 -5.72
N ASP A 408 -24.47 -4.66 -4.44
CA ASP A 408 -25.59 -4.32 -3.54
C ASP A 408 -26.18 -2.93 -3.83
N SER A 409 -25.35 -1.96 -4.24
CA SER A 409 -25.85 -0.63 -4.65
C SER A 409 -26.76 -0.67 -5.89
N SER A 410 -26.60 -1.70 -6.73
CA SER A 410 -27.44 -1.92 -7.93
C SER A 410 -28.78 -2.61 -7.65
N LYS A 411 -29.02 -3.02 -6.39
CA LYS A 411 -30.29 -3.60 -5.92
C LYS A 411 -31.26 -2.57 -5.31
N VAL A 412 -30.96 -1.26 -5.42
CA VAL A 412 -31.81 -0.15 -4.92
C VAL A 412 -32.59 0.51 -6.03
#